data_AF-A0A930Z1Z9-F1
#
_entry.id   AF-A0A930Z1Z9-F1
#
_cell.length_a   1.000
_cell.length_b   1.000
_cell.length_c   1.000
_cell.angle_alpha   90.00
_cell.angle_beta   90.00
_cell.angle_gamma   90.00
#
_symmetry.space_group_name_H-M   'P 1'
#
loop_
_entity.id
_entity.type
_entity.pdbx_description
1 polymer ?
#
loop_
_entity_poly.entity_id
_entity_poly.type
_entity_poly.pdbx_seq_one_letter_code
_entity_poly.pdbx_strand_id
1 'polypeptide(L)'
;MADREDPRDVGTFQSREDGQLHFTPETAASTFPVTAPTNATPLEEEEPEGVIPPSPLWAMKDRRHEQWPHLFGHPDRIRACVGAGDAAVYAIDDGKRHCMIGRRVGGTTDGCTYSLTARVTKDIYESLASGATDGRHAFLAGMDAGLSGIVESPGVSNVFDVDFYQHPEDIPAEYLPPAPFIEFAKDLPTADR
;
A
#
# COMPACT_ATOMS: atom_id res chain seq x y z
N MET A 1 6.12 -9.06 55.64
CA MET A 1 6.45 -7.78 54.99
C MET A 1 6.48 -8.07 53.51
N ALA A 2 5.40 -7.71 52.81
CA ALA A 2 5.25 -7.93 51.38
C ALA A 2 5.66 -6.64 50.66
N ASP A 3 6.61 -6.76 49.72
CA ASP A 3 6.95 -5.70 48.78
C ASP A 3 5.79 -5.50 47.81
N ARG A 4 5.47 -4.23 47.55
CA ARG A 4 4.42 -3.75 46.67
C ARG A 4 4.88 -3.86 45.21
N GLU A 5 4.19 -4.66 44.42
CA GLU A 5 4.16 -4.51 42.96
C GLU A 5 3.27 -3.30 42.58
N ASP A 6 3.74 -2.47 41.64
CA ASP A 6 3.03 -1.31 41.07
C ASP A 6 1.83 -1.80 40.22
N PRO A 7 0.58 -1.39 40.50
CA PRO A 7 -0.61 -1.97 39.88
C PRO A 7 -0.94 -1.41 38.48
N ARG A 8 0.05 -0.89 37.74
CA ARG A 8 -0.18 -0.22 36.44
C ARG A 8 0.22 -1.04 35.22
N ASP A 9 0.38 -2.35 35.38
CA ASP A 9 0.50 -3.28 34.26
C ASP A 9 -0.67 -4.27 34.27
N VAL A 10 -1.87 -3.75 33.97
CA VAL A 10 -3.02 -4.58 33.63
C VAL A 10 -3.22 -4.38 32.14
N GLY A 11 -2.58 -5.24 31.36
CA GLY A 11 -2.71 -5.28 29.90
C GLY A 11 -4.18 -5.14 29.50
N THR A 12 -4.46 -4.11 28.70
CA THR A 12 -5.81 -3.72 28.26
C THR A 12 -6.47 -4.77 27.34
N PHE A 13 -5.74 -5.84 27.01
CA PHE A 13 -6.14 -6.84 26.04
C PHE A 13 -5.75 -8.23 26.56
N GLN A 14 -6.74 -9.10 26.74
CA GLN A 14 -6.52 -10.53 26.88
C GLN A 14 -6.89 -11.20 25.56
N SER A 15 -5.91 -11.79 24.88
CA SER A 15 -6.16 -12.64 23.72
C SER A 15 -6.56 -14.04 24.19
N ARG A 16 -7.65 -14.59 23.66
CA ARG A 16 -7.98 -16.03 23.76
C ARG A 16 -7.95 -16.67 22.37
N GLU A 17 -7.98 -18.01 22.36
CA GLU A 17 -7.79 -18.92 21.22
C GLU A 17 -8.81 -18.76 20.06
N ASP A 18 -9.82 -17.92 20.21
CA ASP A 18 -10.83 -17.60 19.18
C ASP A 18 -10.51 -16.33 18.37
N GLY A 19 -9.40 -15.66 18.68
CA GLY A 19 -8.89 -14.53 17.90
C GLY A 19 -9.66 -13.22 18.06
N GLN A 20 -10.60 -13.13 19.01
CA GLN A 20 -11.35 -11.90 19.27
C GLN A 20 -10.81 -11.15 20.48
N LEU A 21 -10.63 -9.84 20.33
CA LEU A 21 -10.23 -8.92 21.40
C LEU A 21 -11.48 -8.40 22.12
N HIS A 22 -11.60 -8.71 23.41
CA HIS A 22 -12.60 -8.08 24.27
C HIS A 22 -11.95 -7.03 25.18
N PHE A 23 -12.53 -5.83 25.19
CA PHE A 23 -12.18 -4.77 26.14
C PHE A 23 -12.66 -5.13 27.56
N THR A 24 -11.86 -4.80 28.57
CA THR A 24 -12.28 -4.91 29.97
C THR A 24 -13.50 -4.02 30.23
N PRO A 25 -14.44 -4.42 31.11
CA PRO A 25 -15.73 -3.73 31.31
C PRO A 25 -15.62 -2.23 31.64
N GLU A 26 -14.47 -1.80 32.17
CA GLU A 26 -14.26 -0.44 32.67
C GLU A 26 -13.96 0.61 31.57
N THR A 27 -13.71 0.21 30.31
CA THR A 27 -13.41 1.14 29.20
C THR A 27 -14.54 1.29 28.18
N ALA A 28 -15.68 0.62 28.40
CA ALA A 28 -16.79 0.59 27.44
C ALA A 28 -17.49 1.94 27.19
N ALA A 29 -17.30 2.95 28.06
CA ALA A 29 -18.03 4.22 27.98
C ALA A 29 -17.32 5.35 27.20
N SER A 30 -16.03 5.20 26.84
CA SER A 30 -15.22 6.29 26.25
C SER A 30 -14.71 6.02 24.82
N THR A 31 -15.06 4.89 24.23
CA THR A 31 -14.48 4.47 22.95
C THR A 31 -15.56 4.49 21.88
N PHE A 32 -15.37 5.32 20.84
CA PHE A 32 -16.18 5.24 19.63
C PHE A 32 -16.19 3.78 19.15
N PRO A 33 -17.35 3.21 18.81
CA PRO A 33 -17.42 1.80 18.45
C PRO A 33 -16.67 1.61 17.13
N VAL A 34 -15.44 1.11 17.23
CA VAL A 34 -14.75 0.49 16.11
C VAL A 34 -15.46 -0.85 15.89
N THR A 35 -16.57 -0.84 15.17
CA THR A 35 -17.15 -2.08 14.66
C THR A 35 -16.21 -2.61 13.59
N ALA A 36 -15.32 -3.50 13.99
CA ALA A 36 -14.62 -4.36 13.05
C ALA A 36 -15.68 -5.11 12.21
N PRO A 37 -15.65 -5.04 10.87
CA PRO A 37 -16.63 -5.70 10.04
C PRO A 37 -16.62 -7.21 10.30
N THR A 38 -17.79 -7.78 10.56
CA THR A 38 -18.01 -9.18 10.96
C THR A 38 -17.62 -10.19 9.87
N ASN A 39 -17.36 -9.71 8.66
CA ASN A 39 -16.84 -10.48 7.52
C ASN A 39 -15.70 -9.68 6.88
N ALA A 40 -14.51 -9.71 7.49
CA ALA A 40 -13.29 -9.51 6.72
C ALA A 40 -13.16 -10.72 5.81
N THR A 41 -13.51 -10.56 4.53
CA THR A 41 -13.33 -11.64 3.55
C THR A 41 -11.82 -11.87 3.40
N PRO A 42 -11.32 -13.11 3.52
CA PRO A 42 -9.92 -13.38 3.22
C PRO A 42 -9.59 -12.85 1.82
N LEU A 43 -8.51 -12.10 1.69
CA LEU A 43 -8.01 -11.58 0.42
C LEU A 43 -7.32 -12.67 -0.40
N GLU A 44 -7.88 -13.89 -0.41
CA GLU A 44 -7.41 -14.98 -1.26
C GLU A 44 -8.01 -14.78 -2.67
N GLU A 45 -7.35 -13.92 -3.44
CA GLU A 45 -7.49 -13.88 -4.88
C GLU A 45 -6.80 -15.14 -5.45
N GLU A 46 -7.54 -16.08 -6.05
CA GLU A 46 -6.99 -17.17 -6.91
C GLU A 46 -6.40 -16.57 -8.20
N GLU A 47 -5.38 -15.74 -8.05
CA GLU A 47 -4.70 -15.00 -9.10
C GLU A 47 -3.35 -15.67 -9.42
N PRO A 48 -2.74 -15.41 -10.58
CA PRO A 48 -1.36 -15.81 -10.80
C PRO A 48 -0.48 -15.09 -9.77
N GLU A 49 -0.12 -15.81 -8.71
CA GLU A 49 0.75 -15.35 -7.63
C GLU A 49 2.02 -14.72 -8.23
N GLY A 50 2.40 -13.55 -7.71
CA GLY A 50 3.79 -13.10 -7.78
C GLY A 50 4.18 -12.07 -8.84
N VAL A 51 3.28 -11.55 -9.68
CA VAL A 51 3.66 -10.49 -10.65
C VAL A 51 3.94 -9.15 -9.98
N ILE A 52 3.11 -8.76 -9.00
CA ILE A 52 3.19 -7.48 -8.30
C ILE A 52 3.34 -7.78 -6.80
N PRO A 53 4.40 -7.28 -6.13
CA PRO A 53 4.55 -7.43 -4.69
C PRO A 53 3.36 -6.80 -3.92
N PRO A 54 3.02 -7.29 -2.72
CA PRO A 54 1.86 -6.81 -1.98
C PRO A 54 1.84 -5.29 -1.74
N SER A 55 2.95 -4.70 -1.30
CA SER A 55 3.02 -3.26 -1.01
C SER A 55 2.58 -2.36 -2.19
N PRO A 56 3.20 -2.41 -3.39
CA PRO A 56 2.77 -1.58 -4.52
C PRO A 56 1.38 -1.97 -5.02
N LEU A 57 0.98 -3.24 -4.91
CA LEU A 57 -0.36 -3.67 -5.28
C LEU A 57 -1.43 -2.98 -4.41
N TRP A 58 -1.25 -3.00 -3.09
CA TRP A 58 -2.19 -2.40 -2.15
C TRP A 58 -2.25 -0.89 -2.31
N ALA A 59 -1.11 -0.22 -2.45
CA ALA A 59 -1.06 1.21 -2.72
C ALA A 59 -1.84 1.59 -4.00
N MET A 60 -1.67 0.83 -5.08
CA MET A 60 -2.40 1.09 -6.33
C MET A 60 -3.90 0.76 -6.20
N LYS A 61 -4.28 -0.32 -5.50
CA LYS A 61 -5.68 -0.70 -5.28
C LYS A 61 -6.43 0.31 -4.41
N ASP A 62 -5.75 0.93 -3.45
CA ASP A 62 -6.31 1.98 -2.59
C ASP A 62 -6.59 3.27 -3.39
N ARG A 63 -5.66 3.66 -4.27
CA ARG A 63 -5.75 4.92 -5.04
C ARG A 63 -6.52 4.86 -6.36
N ARG A 64 -6.75 3.67 -6.93
CA ARG A 64 -7.48 3.55 -8.21
C ARG A 64 -8.90 4.11 -8.09
N HIS A 65 -9.37 4.77 -9.14
CA HIS A 65 -10.73 5.30 -9.21
C HIS A 65 -11.77 4.21 -9.50
N GLU A 66 -11.47 3.27 -10.40
CA GLU A 66 -12.46 2.28 -10.82
C GLU A 66 -12.35 0.98 -10.01
N GLN A 67 -13.14 0.90 -8.93
CA GLN A 67 -13.27 -0.29 -8.09
C GLN A 67 -14.36 -1.26 -8.61
N TRP A 68 -14.45 -1.45 -9.93
CA TRP A 68 -15.55 -2.24 -10.50
C TRP A 68 -15.36 -3.76 -10.32
N PRO A 69 -16.36 -4.47 -9.77
CA PRO A 69 -16.30 -5.93 -9.60
C PRO A 69 -16.38 -6.72 -10.90
N HIS A 70 -16.58 -6.06 -12.05
CA HIS A 70 -16.71 -6.74 -13.35
C HIS A 70 -15.39 -6.90 -14.11
N LEU A 71 -14.28 -6.38 -13.59
CA LEU A 71 -12.93 -6.58 -14.15
C LEU A 71 -12.25 -7.84 -13.59
N PHE A 72 -12.81 -8.48 -12.56
CA PHE A 72 -12.31 -9.74 -12.02
C PHE A 72 -12.48 -10.85 -13.07
N GLY A 73 -11.38 -11.40 -13.54
CA GLY A 73 -11.35 -12.48 -14.55
C GLY A 73 -11.37 -12.03 -16.01
N HIS A 74 -11.26 -10.73 -16.31
CA HIS A 74 -11.18 -10.28 -17.71
C HIS A 74 -9.80 -10.59 -18.32
N PRO A 75 -9.71 -11.20 -19.51
CA PRO A 75 -8.42 -11.56 -20.13
C PRO A 75 -7.55 -10.34 -20.46
N ASP A 76 -8.16 -9.19 -20.69
CA ASP A 76 -7.45 -7.93 -21.00
C ASP A 76 -7.13 -7.08 -19.75
N ARG A 77 -7.21 -7.66 -18.54
CA ARG A 77 -6.90 -6.93 -17.30
C ARG A 77 -5.40 -6.68 -17.22
N ILE A 78 -5.00 -5.41 -17.14
CA ILE A 78 -3.61 -5.00 -16.94
C ILE A 78 -3.21 -5.37 -15.51
N ARG A 79 -2.25 -6.28 -15.41
CA ARG A 79 -1.49 -6.59 -14.19
C ARG A 79 -0.09 -7.01 -14.59
N ALA A 80 0.82 -6.04 -14.62
CA ALA A 80 2.13 -6.21 -15.24
C ALA A 80 3.27 -5.77 -14.33
N CYS A 81 4.45 -6.34 -14.59
CA CYS A 81 5.72 -5.85 -14.10
C CYS A 81 6.59 -5.51 -15.32
N VAL A 82 7.06 -4.27 -15.40
CA VAL A 82 7.96 -3.78 -16.42
C VAL A 82 9.32 -3.49 -15.77
N GLY A 83 10.39 -4.04 -16.33
CA GLY A 83 11.73 -3.93 -15.75
C GLY A 83 11.99 -4.94 -14.63
N ALA A 84 13.08 -4.75 -13.90
CA ALA A 84 13.51 -5.62 -12.80
C ALA A 84 14.36 -4.83 -11.77
N GLY A 85 14.46 -5.36 -10.55
CA GLY A 85 15.22 -4.73 -9.47
C GLY A 85 14.71 -3.32 -9.18
N ASP A 86 15.63 -2.37 -9.07
CA ASP A 86 15.32 -0.96 -8.78
C ASP A 86 14.58 -0.24 -9.92
N ALA A 87 14.67 -0.78 -11.14
CA ALA A 87 13.95 -0.27 -12.31
C ALA A 87 12.52 -0.83 -12.43
N ALA A 88 12.10 -1.76 -11.55
CA ALA A 88 10.80 -2.40 -11.65
C ALA A 88 9.66 -1.39 -11.43
N VAL A 89 8.72 -1.35 -12.38
CA VAL A 89 7.47 -0.62 -12.31
C VAL A 89 6.32 -1.59 -12.53
N TYR A 90 5.37 -1.58 -11.62
CA TYR A 90 4.17 -2.40 -11.65
C TYR A 90 3.02 -1.58 -12.20
N ALA A 91 2.08 -2.22 -12.89
CA ALA A 91 0.90 -1.55 -13.43
C ALA A 91 -0.37 -2.35 -13.17
N ILE A 92 -1.45 -1.66 -12.83
CA ILE A 92 -2.82 -2.20 -12.81
C ILE A 92 -3.77 -1.30 -13.61
N ASP A 93 -4.89 -1.86 -14.07
CA ASP A 93 -5.96 -1.06 -14.67
C ASP A 93 -6.52 0.00 -13.70
N ASP A 94 -6.75 1.19 -14.25
CA ASP A 94 -7.50 2.28 -13.60
C ASP A 94 -8.58 2.83 -14.54
N GLY A 95 -9.41 1.91 -15.01
CA GLY A 95 -10.52 2.19 -15.89
C GLY A 95 -10.17 2.29 -17.37
N LYS A 96 -11.07 2.91 -18.14
CA LYS A 96 -11.04 2.80 -19.61
C LYS A 96 -9.79 3.41 -20.27
N ARG A 97 -9.26 4.50 -19.71
CA ARG A 97 -8.19 5.32 -20.32
C ARG A 97 -6.90 5.40 -19.53
N HIS A 98 -6.89 4.87 -18.31
CA HIS A 98 -5.77 5.04 -17.39
C HIS A 98 -5.33 3.70 -16.80
N CYS A 99 -4.11 3.70 -16.33
CA CYS A 99 -3.52 2.67 -15.49
C CYS A 99 -2.98 3.34 -14.23
N MET A 100 -3.03 2.64 -13.10
CA MET A 100 -2.16 2.97 -11.97
C MET A 100 -0.82 2.29 -12.19
N ILE A 101 0.27 3.05 -12.05
CA ILE A 101 1.60 2.49 -11.93
C ILE A 101 2.10 2.64 -10.50
N GLY A 102 2.97 1.72 -10.09
CA GLY A 102 3.54 1.69 -8.75
C GLY A 102 4.95 1.14 -8.74
N ARG A 103 5.74 1.54 -7.75
CA ARG A 103 7.04 0.91 -7.46
C ARG A 103 7.28 0.90 -5.96
N ARG A 104 8.13 -0.03 -5.51
CA ARG A 104 8.68 0.02 -4.16
C ARG A 104 9.77 1.09 -4.10
N VAL A 105 9.68 1.96 -3.10
CA VAL A 105 10.66 3.02 -2.83
C VAL A 105 11.62 2.58 -1.74
N GLY A 106 11.10 1.96 -0.68
CA GLY A 106 11.90 1.60 0.47
C GLY A 106 11.08 0.95 1.57
N GLY A 107 11.69 0.77 2.73
CA GLY A 107 11.01 0.23 3.91
C GLY A 107 11.82 0.40 5.17
N THR A 108 11.18 0.13 6.31
CA THR A 108 11.79 0.09 7.63
C THR A 108 12.09 -1.35 8.04
N THR A 109 13.03 -1.53 8.98
CA THR A 109 13.32 -2.84 9.60
C THR A 109 12.13 -3.42 10.34
N ASP A 110 11.19 -2.56 10.74
CA ASP A 110 10.03 -2.90 11.55
C ASP A 110 8.84 -3.39 10.69
N GLY A 111 9.01 -3.44 9.36
CA GLY A 111 8.08 -4.08 8.43
C GLY A 111 7.17 -3.12 7.66
N CYS A 112 7.37 -1.80 7.76
CA CYS A 112 6.68 -0.86 6.88
C CYS A 112 7.38 -0.82 5.51
N THR A 113 6.62 -0.95 4.42
CA THR A 113 7.13 -0.78 3.05
C THR A 113 6.44 0.40 2.37
N TYR A 114 7.23 1.26 1.72
CA TYR A 114 6.76 2.44 1.02
C TYR A 114 6.71 2.20 -0.49
N SER A 115 5.58 2.56 -1.08
CA SER A 115 5.37 2.48 -2.52
C SER A 115 4.93 3.81 -3.10
N LEU A 116 5.63 4.26 -4.13
CA LEU A 116 5.23 5.40 -4.95
C LEU A 116 4.23 4.91 -5.97
N THR A 117 3.16 5.66 -6.17
CA THR A 117 2.14 5.39 -7.17
C THR A 117 1.84 6.65 -7.98
N ALA A 118 1.38 6.46 -9.21
CA ALA A 118 0.87 7.53 -10.06
C ALA A 118 -0.15 6.97 -11.05
N ARG A 119 -1.07 7.81 -11.48
CA ARG A 119 -1.96 7.50 -12.60
C ARG A 119 -1.30 7.93 -13.91
N VAL A 120 -1.34 7.06 -14.91
CA VAL A 120 -0.87 7.35 -16.27
C VAL A 120 -1.96 7.02 -17.28
N THR A 121 -1.89 7.63 -18.47
CA THR A 121 -2.73 7.22 -19.59
C THR A 121 -2.30 5.84 -20.10
N LYS A 122 -3.20 5.13 -20.79
CA LYS A 122 -2.87 3.87 -21.44
C LYS A 122 -1.72 4.01 -22.44
N ASP A 123 -1.66 5.11 -23.19
CA ASP A 123 -0.57 5.38 -24.14
C ASP A 123 0.81 5.45 -23.44
N ILE A 124 0.88 6.04 -22.24
CA ILE A 124 2.11 6.08 -21.44
C ILE A 124 2.45 4.68 -20.92
N TYR A 125 1.45 3.92 -20.46
CA TYR A 125 1.66 2.52 -20.06
C TYR A 125 2.15 1.65 -21.24
N GLU A 126 1.58 1.78 -22.43
CA GLU A 126 1.99 1.04 -23.63
C GLU A 126 3.42 1.41 -24.06
N SER A 127 3.76 2.70 -23.97
CA SER A 127 5.13 3.19 -24.19
C SER A 127 6.10 2.60 -23.17
N LEU A 128 5.68 2.46 -21.90
CA LEU A 128 6.50 1.86 -20.84
C LEU A 128 6.68 0.36 -21.08
N ALA A 129 5.58 -0.35 -21.37
CA ALA A 129 5.56 -1.80 -21.60
C ALA A 129 6.37 -2.21 -22.84
N SER A 130 6.42 -1.36 -23.87
CA SER A 130 7.26 -1.56 -25.07
C SER A 130 8.71 -1.12 -24.89
N GLY A 131 9.05 -0.45 -23.78
CA GLY A 131 10.38 0.11 -23.53
C GLY A 131 10.68 1.40 -24.31
N ALA A 132 9.67 2.01 -24.93
CA ALA A 132 9.80 3.31 -25.61
C ALA A 132 9.96 4.48 -24.62
N THR A 133 9.47 4.33 -23.39
CA THR A 133 9.76 5.22 -22.27
C THR A 133 10.24 4.41 -21.06
N ASP A 134 11.04 5.02 -20.19
CA ASP A 134 11.47 4.38 -18.94
C ASP A 134 10.51 4.69 -17.79
N GLY A 135 10.69 4.00 -16.66
CA GLY A 135 9.84 4.19 -15.49
C GLY A 135 9.90 5.61 -14.93
N ARG A 136 11.03 6.31 -15.01
CA ARG A 136 11.18 7.68 -14.48
C ARG A 136 10.30 8.62 -15.26
N HIS A 137 10.40 8.58 -16.59
CA HIS A 137 9.59 9.39 -17.48
C HIS A 137 8.11 9.03 -17.37
N ALA A 138 7.76 7.76 -17.14
CA ALA A 138 6.37 7.36 -16.90
C ALA A 138 5.79 7.99 -15.61
N PHE A 139 6.54 7.99 -14.50
CA PHE A 139 6.12 8.67 -13.27
C PHE A 139 6.03 10.18 -13.46
N LEU A 140 7.00 10.78 -14.16
CA LEU A 140 7.01 12.23 -14.40
C LEU A 140 5.93 12.71 -15.38
N ALA A 141 5.42 11.83 -16.24
CA ALA A 141 4.26 12.09 -17.10
C ALA A 141 2.92 11.76 -16.42
N GLY A 142 2.96 11.18 -15.22
CA GLY A 142 1.79 10.78 -14.46
C GLY A 142 1.11 11.94 -13.74
N MET A 143 -0.06 11.65 -13.20
CA MET A 143 -0.84 12.54 -12.35
C MET A 143 -1.20 11.83 -11.05
N ASP A 144 -1.69 12.59 -10.07
CA ASP A 144 -2.13 12.08 -8.77
C ASP A 144 -1.04 11.24 -8.06
N ALA A 145 0.21 11.66 -8.18
CA ALA A 145 1.33 10.93 -7.62
C ALA A 145 1.31 10.99 -6.10
N GLY A 146 1.54 9.85 -5.45
CA GLY A 146 1.49 9.74 -4.00
C GLY A 146 2.36 8.62 -3.47
N LEU A 147 2.87 8.84 -2.26
CA LEU A 147 3.62 7.86 -1.49
C LEU A 147 2.70 7.24 -0.44
N SER A 148 2.59 5.92 -0.45
CA SER A 148 1.82 5.16 0.54
C SER A 148 2.72 4.25 1.35
N GLY A 149 2.47 4.18 2.66
CA GLY A 149 3.04 3.19 3.56
C GLY A 149 2.13 1.98 3.67
N ILE A 150 2.73 0.79 3.70
CA ILE A 150 2.02 -0.48 3.80
C ILE A 150 2.65 -1.28 4.94
N VAL A 151 1.81 -1.67 5.90
CA VAL A 151 2.18 -2.58 6.99
C VAL A 151 1.38 -3.86 6.83
N GLU A 152 2.08 -4.96 6.67
CA GLU A 152 1.49 -6.29 6.52
C GLU A 152 1.44 -7.00 7.89
N SER A 153 0.23 -7.38 8.29
CA SER A 153 -0.04 -8.25 9.42
C SER A 153 -0.74 -9.52 8.91
N PRO A 154 -0.69 -10.65 9.64
CA PRO A 154 -1.41 -11.85 9.22
C PRO A 154 -2.89 -11.56 8.91
N GLY A 155 -3.27 -11.73 7.64
CA GLY A 155 -4.64 -11.53 7.15
C GLY A 155 -5.08 -10.07 6.91
N VAL A 156 -4.22 -9.06 7.16
CA VAL A 156 -4.57 -7.64 6.98
C VAL A 156 -3.38 -6.84 6.45
N SER A 157 -3.59 -6.08 5.38
CA SER A 157 -2.65 -5.05 4.90
C SER A 157 -3.22 -3.67 5.20
N ASN A 158 -2.56 -2.93 6.08
CA ASN A 158 -2.92 -1.54 6.37
C ASN A 158 -2.18 -0.62 5.41
N VAL A 159 -2.93 0.21 4.69
CA VAL A 159 -2.40 1.25 3.79
C VAL A 159 -2.65 2.61 4.41
N PHE A 160 -1.63 3.48 4.40
CA PHE A 160 -1.77 4.87 4.83
C PHE A 160 -1.03 5.80 3.88
N ASP A 161 -1.52 7.04 3.79
CA ASP A 161 -0.90 8.09 3.00
C ASP A 161 0.31 8.66 3.73
N VAL A 162 1.47 8.68 3.07
CA VAL A 162 2.69 9.31 3.56
C VAL A 162 2.87 10.69 2.94
N ASP A 163 2.63 10.80 1.63
CA ASP A 163 2.83 12.05 0.91
C ASP A 163 1.99 12.13 -0.37
N PHE A 164 1.77 13.36 -0.85
CA PHE A 164 1.10 13.64 -2.12
C PHE A 164 1.85 14.71 -2.88
N TYR A 165 2.15 14.43 -4.15
CA TYR A 165 2.93 15.30 -5.03
C TYR A 165 1.99 16.01 -6.00
N GLN A 166 1.84 17.33 -5.84
CA GLN A 166 0.95 18.12 -6.69
C GLN A 166 1.47 18.20 -8.12
N HIS A 167 2.78 18.30 -8.28
CA HIS A 167 3.46 18.33 -9.56
C HIS A 167 4.48 17.20 -9.68
N PRO A 168 4.74 16.68 -10.89
CA PRO A 168 5.73 15.64 -11.10
C PRO A 168 7.14 16.00 -10.61
N GLU A 169 7.52 17.27 -10.71
CA GLU A 169 8.78 17.82 -10.21
C GLU A 169 8.91 17.81 -8.68
N ASP A 170 7.80 17.66 -7.95
CA ASP A 170 7.81 17.55 -6.48
C ASP A 170 8.22 16.16 -6.01
N ILE A 171 8.20 15.15 -6.90
CA ILE A 171 8.58 13.78 -6.56
C ILE A 171 10.10 13.72 -6.33
N PRO A 172 10.57 13.30 -5.13
CA PRO A 172 12.00 13.17 -4.86
C PRO A 172 12.69 12.24 -5.86
N ALA A 173 13.86 12.65 -6.36
CA ALA A 173 14.56 11.94 -7.42
C ALA A 173 15.00 10.52 -7.00
N GLU A 174 15.22 10.31 -5.71
CA GLU A 174 15.50 9.04 -5.03
C GLU A 174 14.28 8.12 -4.96
N TYR A 175 13.06 8.64 -5.12
CA TYR A 175 11.84 7.82 -5.17
C TYR A 175 11.49 7.37 -6.59
N LEU A 176 12.13 7.96 -7.60
CA LEU A 176 11.92 7.62 -9.01
C LEU A 176 12.85 6.49 -9.46
N PRO A 177 12.39 5.55 -10.30
CA PRO A 177 13.26 4.49 -10.81
C PRO A 177 14.38 5.10 -11.69
N PRO A 178 15.53 4.43 -11.81
CA PRO A 178 15.93 3.20 -11.15
C PRO A 178 16.66 3.45 -9.81
N ALA A 179 16.25 4.46 -9.02
CA ALA A 179 16.88 4.72 -7.74
C ALA A 179 16.78 3.49 -6.81
N PRO A 180 17.81 3.18 -6.02
CA PRO A 180 17.84 1.98 -5.20
C PRO A 180 16.77 1.99 -4.11
N PHE A 181 16.37 0.80 -3.67
CA PHE A 181 15.50 0.64 -2.50
C PHE A 181 16.13 1.31 -1.27
N ILE A 182 15.34 2.15 -0.59
CA ILE A 182 15.78 2.95 0.55
C ILE A 182 15.47 2.22 1.86
N GLU A 183 16.49 2.07 2.71
CA GLU A 183 16.30 1.63 4.10
C GLU A 183 16.04 2.86 4.97
N PHE A 184 14.79 3.03 5.41
CA PHE A 184 14.40 4.13 6.29
C PHE A 184 14.67 3.75 7.74
N ALA A 185 15.35 4.63 8.47
CA ALA A 185 15.70 4.40 9.88
C ALA A 185 14.50 4.40 10.83
N LYS A 186 13.38 4.99 10.42
CA LYS A 186 12.12 5.07 11.14
C LYS A 186 10.98 5.25 10.16
N ASP A 187 9.76 4.97 10.62
CA ASP A 187 8.59 5.16 9.78
C ASP A 187 8.42 6.63 9.35
N LEU A 188 8.06 6.83 8.09
CA LEU A 188 7.71 8.14 7.55
C LEU A 188 6.38 8.61 8.15
N PRO A 189 6.24 9.91 8.47
CA PRO A 189 5.00 10.45 9.02
C PRO A 189 3.86 10.31 8.01
N THR A 190 2.64 10.12 8.50
CA THR A 190 1.45 10.16 7.66
C THR A 190 1.17 11.58 7.18
N ALA A 191 0.67 11.73 5.96
CA ALA A 191 0.23 13.04 5.46
C ALA A 191 -0.99 13.53 6.23
N ASP A 192 -0.95 14.77 6.75
CA ASP A 192 -2.12 15.47 7.25
C ASP A 192 -2.96 15.94 6.04
N ARG A 193 -4.20 15.42 5.91
CA ARG A 193 -5.15 15.84 4.87
C ARG A 193 -5.91 17.10 5.26
#